data_AF-Q14L66-F1
#
_entry.id   AF-Q14L66-F1
#
_cell.length_a   1.000
_cell.length_b   1.000
_cell.length_c   1.000
_cell.angle_alpha   90.00
_cell.angle_beta   90.00
_cell.angle_gamma   90.00
#
_symmetry.space_group_name_H-M   'P 1'
#
loop_
_entity.id
_entity.type
_entity.pdbx_description
1 polymer ?
#
loop_
_entity_poly.entity_id
_entity_poly.type
_entity_poly.pdbx_seq_one_letter_code
_entity_poly.pdbx_strand_id
1 'polypeptide(L)'
;MLRLTEQGLFAEVEAAYKYCNYDLTKQSMKIIGCSEIIRYLKGELSYEATLAAMVQANKVYAKKQITWFKHQLTNVHWYSFSYSQFDNLCQKIIVELKNSNYLKL
;
A
#
# COMPACT_ATOMS: atom_id res chain seq x y z
N MET A 1 -10.69 7.44 -11.90
CA MET A 1 -11.13 7.50 -10.50
C MET A 1 -10.40 6.41 -9.71
N LEU A 2 -10.14 6.57 -8.41
CA LEU A 2 -9.52 5.53 -7.59
C LEU A 2 -10.56 4.44 -7.28
N ARG A 3 -10.34 3.18 -7.65
CA ARG A 3 -11.35 2.11 -7.47
C ARG A 3 -11.83 1.98 -6.02
N LEU A 4 -10.96 2.22 -5.04
CA LEU A 4 -11.30 2.16 -3.62
C LEU A 4 -12.33 3.21 -3.19
N THR A 5 -12.38 4.36 -3.86
CA THR A 5 -13.37 5.40 -3.53
C THR A 5 -14.78 4.95 -3.91
N GLU A 6 -14.90 4.22 -5.02
CA GLU A 6 -16.16 3.63 -5.48
C GLU A 6 -16.61 2.47 -4.58
N GLN A 7 -15.67 1.87 -3.83
CA GLN A 7 -15.93 0.76 -2.91
C GLN A 7 -16.24 1.20 -1.47
N GLY A 8 -16.35 2.50 -1.20
CA GLY A 8 -16.75 3.00 0.12
C GLY A 8 -15.62 3.40 1.05
N LEU A 9 -14.39 3.59 0.56
CA LEU A 9 -13.22 3.97 1.37
C LEU A 9 -13.48 5.19 2.28
N PHE A 10 -14.17 6.22 1.78
CA PHE A 10 -14.46 7.42 2.57
C PHE A 10 -15.38 7.12 3.75
N ALA A 11 -16.39 6.28 3.54
CA ALA A 11 -17.31 5.85 4.60
C ALA A 11 -16.60 4.98 5.64
N GLU A 12 -15.71 4.07 5.21
CA GLU A 12 -14.90 3.25 6.11
C GLU A 12 -13.99 4.11 7.01
N VAL A 13 -13.31 5.10 6.42
CA VAL A 13 -12.43 6.01 7.17
C VAL A 13 -13.22 6.89 8.12
N GLU A 14 -14.38 7.40 7.72
CA GLU A 14 -15.26 8.18 8.60
C GLU A 14 -15.74 7.33 9.79
N ALA A 15 -16.16 6.08 9.54
CA ALA A 15 -16.58 5.15 10.58
C ALA A 15 -15.44 4.83 11.56
N ALA A 16 -14.23 4.55 11.04
CA ALA A 16 -13.05 4.32 11.86
C ALA A 16 -12.67 5.56 12.69
N TYR A 17 -12.80 6.75 12.12
CA TYR A 17 -12.51 8.01 12.81
C TYR A 17 -13.48 8.25 13.97
N LYS A 18 -14.78 7.99 13.76
CA LYS A 18 -15.80 8.02 14.81
C LYS A 18 -15.53 6.97 15.90
N TYR A 19 -15.20 5.74 15.51
CA TYR A 19 -14.88 4.65 16.44
C TYR A 19 -13.68 4.97 17.33
N CYS A 20 -12.68 5.68 16.79
CA CYS A 20 -11.52 6.15 17.54
C CYS A 20 -11.81 7.40 18.40
N ASN A 21 -13.07 7.79 18.58
CA ASN A 21 -13.47 9.02 19.25
C ASN A 21 -12.74 10.27 18.71
N TYR A 22 -12.58 10.32 17.40
CA TYR A 22 -11.88 11.39 16.68
C TYR A 22 -10.40 11.59 17.05
N ASP A 23 -9.79 10.61 17.73
CA ASP A 23 -8.39 10.63 18.14
C ASP A 23 -7.47 10.18 16.98
N LEU A 24 -6.77 11.14 16.38
CA LEU A 24 -5.81 10.89 15.30
C LEU A 24 -4.47 10.31 15.78
N THR A 25 -4.23 10.25 17.09
CA THR A 25 -2.97 9.71 17.62
C THR A 25 -2.92 8.18 17.56
N LYS A 26 -4.08 7.52 17.41
CA LYS A 26 -4.20 6.07 17.29
C LYS A 26 -3.41 5.54 16.10
N GLN A 27 -2.78 4.37 16.28
CA GLN A 27 -1.94 3.78 15.25
C GLN A 27 -2.72 3.44 13.96
N SER A 28 -3.98 3.01 14.09
CA SER A 28 -4.87 2.74 12.96
C SER A 28 -5.14 3.97 12.09
N MET A 29 -5.08 5.18 12.66
CA MET A 29 -5.34 6.44 11.96
C MET A 29 -4.14 6.96 11.18
N LYS A 30 -2.96 6.33 11.33
CA LYS A 30 -1.72 6.72 10.66
C LYS A 30 -1.54 6.03 9.30
N ILE A 31 -2.51 5.24 8.85
CA ILE A 31 -2.47 4.62 7.53
C ILE A 31 -2.55 5.69 6.43
N ILE A 32 -1.93 5.41 5.30
CA ILE A 32 -1.92 6.31 4.15
C ILE A 32 -3.34 6.48 3.63
N GLY A 33 -3.73 7.72 3.34
CA GLY A 33 -5.07 8.06 2.88
C GLY A 33 -6.01 8.47 4.00
N CYS A 34 -5.77 8.06 5.25
CA CYS A 34 -6.64 8.39 6.37
C CYS A 34 -6.56 9.88 6.73
N SER A 35 -5.36 10.44 6.83
CA SER A 35 -5.17 11.86 7.12
C SER A 35 -5.73 12.75 5.99
N GLU A 36 -5.52 12.38 4.74
CA GLU A 36 -6.06 13.10 3.58
C GLU A 36 -7.60 13.12 3.59
N ILE A 37 -8.23 11.96 3.80
CA ILE A 37 -9.69 11.85 3.85
C ILE A 37 -10.26 12.64 5.04
N ILE A 38 -9.60 12.63 6.19
CA ILE A 38 -10.09 13.39 7.36
C ILE A 38 -10.02 14.90 7.11
N ARG A 39 -8.99 15.38 6.41
CA ARG A 39 -8.90 16.79 6.00
C ARG A 39 -10.04 17.15 5.04
N TYR A 40 -10.42 16.26 4.13
CA TYR A 40 -11.63 16.42 3.31
C TYR A 40 -12.90 16.49 4.17
N LEU A 41 -13.08 15.56 5.12
CA LEU A 41 -14.25 15.52 6.01
C LEU A 41 -14.37 16.79 6.88
N LYS A 42 -13.24 17.46 7.17
CA LYS A 42 -13.19 18.75 7.87
C LYS A 42 -13.36 19.97 6.97
N GLY A 43 -13.49 19.78 5.65
CA GLY A 43 -13.59 20.86 4.67
C GLY A 43 -12.27 21.57 4.35
N GLU A 44 -11.12 21.01 4.75
CA GLU A 44 -9.79 21.60 4.55
C GLU A 44 -9.20 21.29 3.15
N LEU A 45 -9.72 20.26 2.47
CA LEU A 45 -9.33 19.86 1.12
C LEU A 45 -10.56 19.62 0.25
N SER A 46 -10.46 19.91 -1.05
CA SER A 46 -11.45 19.46 -2.03
C SER A 46 -11.33 17.94 -2.24
N TYR A 47 -12.36 17.34 -2.83
CA TYR A 47 -12.34 15.91 -3.16
C TYR A 47 -11.17 15.57 -4.10
N GLU A 48 -10.97 16.36 -5.16
CA GLU A 48 -9.91 16.19 -6.15
C GLU A 48 -8.52 16.36 -5.54
N ALA A 49 -8.35 17.38 -4.69
CA ALA A 49 -7.10 17.62 -3.98
C ALA A 49 -6.76 16.46 -3.04
N THR A 50 -7.78 15.88 -2.40
CA THR A 50 -7.66 14.71 -1.53
C THR A 50 -7.19 13.48 -2.31
N LEU A 51 -7.83 13.19 -3.45
CA LEU A 51 -7.41 12.08 -4.31
C LEU A 51 -5.96 12.24 -4.80
N ALA A 52 -5.57 13.44 -5.22
CA ALA A 52 -4.22 13.73 -5.65
C ALA A 52 -3.19 13.52 -4.52
N ALA A 53 -3.49 14.01 -3.32
CA ALA A 53 -2.65 13.83 -2.14
C ALA A 53 -2.50 12.34 -1.77
N MET A 54 -3.59 11.57 -1.79
CA MET A 54 -3.57 10.13 -1.53
C MET A 54 -2.69 9.37 -2.52
N VAL A 55 -2.80 9.67 -3.82
CA VAL A 55 -1.96 9.05 -4.87
C VAL A 55 -0.50 9.37 -4.63
N GLN A 56 -0.18 10.62 -4.29
CA GLN A 56 1.18 11.05 -4.04
C GLN A 56 1.78 10.37 -2.80
N ALA A 57 1.02 10.32 -1.69
CA ALA A 57 1.44 9.64 -0.47
C ALA A 57 1.72 8.15 -0.70
N ASN A 58 0.87 7.47 -1.48
CA ASN A 58 1.06 6.08 -1.89
C ASN A 58 2.36 5.89 -2.70
N LYS A 59 2.63 6.75 -3.69
CA LYS A 59 3.88 6.68 -4.49
C LYS A 59 5.13 6.87 -3.62
N VAL A 60 5.10 7.84 -2.70
CA VAL A 60 6.20 8.10 -1.77
C VAL A 60 6.43 6.88 -0.88
N TYR A 61 5.37 6.27 -0.36
CA TYR A 61 5.48 5.08 0.47
C TYR A 61 6.00 3.86 -0.29
N ALA A 62 5.49 3.59 -1.50
CA ALA A 62 5.98 2.52 -2.35
C ALA A 62 7.48 2.68 -2.65
N LYS A 63 7.94 3.90 -2.94
CA LYS A 63 9.37 4.20 -3.11
C LYS A 63 10.16 3.90 -1.84
N LYS A 64 9.66 4.31 -0.66
CA LYS A 64 10.31 4.03 0.63
C LYS A 64 10.42 2.53 0.89
N GLN A 65 9.37 1.75 0.62
CA GLN A 65 9.39 0.29 0.77
C GLN A 65 10.46 -0.34 -0.12
N ILE A 66 10.50 0.03 -1.41
CA ILE A 66 11.51 -0.50 -2.35
C ILE A 66 12.93 -0.13 -1.88
N THR A 67 13.16 1.13 -1.50
CA THR A 67 14.47 1.56 -1.00
C THR A 67 14.87 0.79 0.24
N TRP A 68 13.95 0.63 1.21
CA TRP A 68 14.22 -0.10 2.45
C TRP A 68 14.56 -1.55 2.17
N PHE A 69 13.77 -2.25 1.36
CA PHE A 69 14.06 -3.65 1.02
C PHE A 69 15.38 -3.81 0.28
N LYS A 70 15.70 -2.94 -0.69
CA LYS A 70 17.00 -2.98 -1.40
C LYS A 70 18.19 -2.77 -0.47
N HIS A 71 18.01 -1.98 0.60
CA HIS A 71 19.06 -1.71 1.57
C HIS A 71 19.21 -2.84 2.61
N GLN A 72 18.09 -3.36 3.13
CA GLN A 72 18.11 -4.36 4.20
C GLN A 72 18.32 -5.79 3.70
N LEU A 73 17.87 -6.10 2.48
CA LEU A 73 17.92 -7.43 1.90
C LEU A 73 19.02 -7.49 0.84
N THR A 74 20.25 -7.75 1.27
CA THR A 74 21.43 -7.81 0.40
C THR A 74 21.61 -9.18 -0.27
N ASN A 75 21.03 -10.24 0.29
CA ASN A 75 21.12 -11.61 -0.22
C ASN A 75 19.74 -12.16 -0.61
N VAL A 76 19.01 -11.41 -1.44
CA VAL A 76 17.72 -11.86 -1.99
C VAL A 76 17.72 -11.79 -3.51
N HIS A 77 17.02 -12.73 -4.13
CA HIS A 77 16.79 -12.71 -5.56
C HIS A 77 15.59 -11.83 -5.89
N TRP A 78 15.82 -10.76 -6.65
CA TRP A 78 14.77 -9.83 -7.04
C TRP A 78 14.11 -10.27 -8.35
N TYR A 79 12.80 -10.43 -8.33
CA TYR A 79 12.02 -10.73 -9.52
C TYR A 79 11.40 -9.46 -10.09
N SER A 80 11.50 -9.29 -11.42
CA SER A 80 10.70 -8.30 -12.12
C SER A 80 9.27 -8.81 -12.26
N PHE A 81 8.30 -8.01 -11.85
CA PHE A 81 6.88 -8.35 -11.90
C PHE A 81 6.13 -7.52 -12.93
N SER A 82 5.27 -8.17 -13.70
CA SER A 82 4.22 -7.53 -14.48
C SER A 82 2.94 -8.36 -14.42
N TYR A 83 1.78 -7.70 -14.43
CA TYR A 83 0.49 -8.40 -14.34
C TYR A 83 0.27 -9.40 -15.48
N SER A 84 0.74 -9.09 -16.69
CA SER A 84 0.62 -9.99 -17.85
C SER A 84 1.48 -11.25 -17.75
N GLN A 85 2.45 -11.28 -16.84
CA GLN A 85 3.37 -12.39 -16.66
C GLN A 85 3.25 -13.05 -15.27
N PHE A 86 2.18 -12.76 -14.53
CA PHE A 86 2.02 -13.25 -13.15
C PHE A 86 2.20 -14.77 -13.06
N ASP A 87 1.44 -15.54 -13.84
CA ASP A 87 1.50 -17.01 -13.81
C ASP A 87 2.87 -17.54 -14.20
N ASN A 88 3.47 -16.97 -15.25
CA ASN A 88 4.80 -17.35 -15.72
C ASN A 88 5.87 -17.07 -14.66
N LEU A 89 5.78 -15.94 -13.95
CA LEU A 89 6.70 -15.60 -12.88
C LEU A 89 6.54 -16.55 -11.70
N CYS A 90 5.30 -16.86 -11.29
CA CYS A 90 5.05 -17.84 -10.23
C CYS A 90 5.63 -19.21 -10.57
N GLN A 91 5.41 -19.70 -11.80
CA GLN A 91 5.99 -20.97 -12.25
C GLN A 91 7.52 -20.95 -12.25
N LYS A 92 8.12 -19.86 -12.74
CA LYS A 92 9.57 -19.67 -12.70
C LYS A 92 10.11 -19.74 -11.26
N ILE A 93 9.50 -19.02 -10.33
CA ILE A 93 9.90 -19.03 -8.91
C ILE A 93 9.80 -20.45 -8.33
N ILE A 94 8.71 -21.17 -8.62
CA ILE A 94 8.52 -22.56 -8.13
C ILE A 94 9.62 -23.49 -8.64
N VAL A 95 9.95 -23.41 -9.94
CA VAL A 95 11.02 -24.24 -10.54
C VAL A 95 12.38 -23.90 -9.93
N GLU A 96 12.70 -22.62 -9.78
CA GLU A 96 13.94 -22.17 -9.16
C GLU A 96 14.05 -22.64 -7.70
N LEU A 97 12.98 -22.54 -6.92
CA LEU A 97 12.95 -23.02 -5.54
C LEU A 97 13.17 -24.53 -5.44
N LYS A 98 12.52 -25.34 -6.29
CA LYS A 98 12.71 -26.80 -6.33
C LYS A 98 14.15 -27.21 -6.63
N ASN A 99 14.82 -26.45 -7.51
CA ASN A 99 16.20 -26.72 -7.90
C ASN A 99 17.24 -26.11 -6.95
N SER A 100 16.81 -25.23 -6.05
CA SER A 100 17.66 -24.59 -5.07
C SER A 100 18.00 -25.51 -3.89
N ASN A 101 19.06 -25.17 -3.15
CA ASN A 101 19.37 -25.81 -1.88
C ASN A 101 18.50 -25.30 -0.72
N TYR A 102 17.55 -24.38 -0.95
CA TYR A 102 16.67 -23.86 0.12
C TYR A 102 15.70 -24.92 0.67
N LEU A 103 15.39 -25.96 -0.11
CA LEU A 103 14.44 -27.02 0.27
C LEU A 103 15.11 -28.36 0.57
N LYS A 104 16.44 -28.47 0.39
CA LYS A 104 17.19 -29.67 0.77
C LYS A 104 17.59 -29.53 2.23
N LEU A 105 16.77 -30.08 3.12
CA LEU A 105 17.12 -30.34 4.52
C LEU A 105 18.23 -31.39 4.61
#